data_AF-A0A7S2H313-F1
#
_entry.id   AF-A0A7S2H313-F1
#
_cell.length_a   1.000
_cell.length_b   1.000
_cell.length_c   1.000
_cell.angle_alpha   90.00
_cell.angle_beta   90.00
_cell.angle_gamma   90.00
#
_symmetry.space_group_name_H-M   'P 1'
#
loop_
_entity.id
_entity.type
_entity.pdbx_description
1 polymer ?
#
loop_
_entity_poly.entity_id
_entity_poly.type
_entity_poly.pdbx_seq_one_letter_code
_entity_poly.pdbx_strand_id
1 'polypeptide(L)'
;DYIAAAVKQGLYDNKVIYRSDFVIQMGLYGSGVAPPGDLPSNETFDGTMISNNRGTCAIAHFDVPDNGNTEFFINLQNNSHLDEAYGGFCVFAEVSDPESMEVVDIVAREVKDKGSVDIISVNYEC
;
A
#
# COMPACT_ATOMS: atom_id res chain seq x y z
N ASP A 1 6.89 11.00 -5.21
CA ASP A 1 8.23 10.62 -5.71
C ASP A 1 8.89 9.41 -5.05
N TYR A 2 8.77 9.23 -3.74
CA TYR A 2 9.45 8.14 -3.02
C TYR A 2 9.05 6.73 -3.49
N ILE A 3 7.75 6.41 -3.51
CA ILE A 3 7.25 5.10 -3.97
C ILE A 3 7.64 4.84 -5.43
N ALA A 4 7.56 5.85 -6.31
CA ALA A 4 7.97 5.72 -7.70
C ALA A 4 9.48 5.40 -7.84
N ALA A 5 10.33 5.97 -6.99
CA ALA A 5 11.75 5.63 -6.96
C ALA A 5 11.98 4.19 -6.47
N ALA A 6 11.27 3.75 -5.43
CA ALA A 6 11.32 2.37 -4.94
C ALA A 6 10.92 1.35 -6.03
N VAL A 7 9.86 1.63 -6.79
CA VAL A 7 9.46 0.82 -7.95
C VAL A 7 10.55 0.79 -9.02
N LYS A 8 11.10 1.94 -9.42
CA LYS A 8 12.16 2.02 -10.44
C LYS A 8 13.44 1.27 -10.05
N GLN A 9 13.67 1.08 -8.76
CA GLN A 9 14.82 0.35 -8.23
C GLN A 9 14.55 -1.16 -8.04
N GLY A 10 13.35 -1.64 -8.37
CA GLY A 10 12.97 -3.06 -8.18
C GLY A 10 12.81 -3.45 -6.71
N LEU A 11 12.55 -2.50 -5.81
CA LEU A 11 12.52 -2.76 -4.37
C LEU A 11 11.43 -3.77 -3.99
N TYR A 12 10.28 -3.68 -4.66
CA TYR A 12 9.12 -4.56 -4.45
C TYR A 12 9.22 -5.89 -5.20
N ASP A 13 10.26 -6.10 -6.01
CA ASP A 13 10.45 -7.34 -6.75
C ASP A 13 10.68 -8.50 -5.77
N ASN A 14 9.97 -9.61 -6.00
CA ASN A 14 9.98 -10.80 -5.14
C ASN A 14 9.63 -10.49 -3.68
N LYS A 15 8.78 -9.49 -3.43
CA LYS A 15 8.17 -9.23 -2.12
C LYS A 15 6.78 -9.85 -2.05
N VAL A 16 6.13 -9.72 -0.91
CA VAL A 16 4.86 -10.38 -0.63
C VAL A 16 3.81 -9.36 -0.17
N ILE A 17 2.57 -9.69 -0.44
CA ILE A 17 1.39 -9.11 0.20
C ILE A 17 1.14 -9.98 1.42
N TYR A 18 1.35 -9.41 2.60
CA TYR A 18 1.46 -10.18 3.86
C TYR A 18 0.26 -10.00 4.79
N ARG A 19 -0.67 -9.12 4.46
CA ARG A 19 -1.87 -8.88 5.28
C ARG A 19 -3.05 -8.52 4.39
N SER A 20 -4.21 -9.08 4.74
CA SER A 20 -5.50 -8.74 4.15
C SER A 20 -6.58 -8.67 5.23
N ASP A 21 -7.26 -7.53 5.33
CA ASP A 21 -8.44 -7.30 6.17
C ASP A 21 -9.46 -6.38 5.49
N PHE A 22 -9.51 -5.10 5.86
CA PHE A 22 -10.21 -4.02 5.16
C PHE A 22 -9.29 -3.29 4.15
N VAL A 23 -8.00 -3.65 4.16
CA VAL A 23 -6.99 -3.31 3.14
C VAL A 23 -6.21 -4.56 2.75
N ILE A 24 -5.51 -4.52 1.61
CA ILE A 24 -4.33 -5.40 1.40
C ILE A 24 -3.06 -4.59 1.63
N GLN A 25 -2.16 -5.10 2.46
CA GLN A 25 -0.93 -4.41 2.83
C GLN A 25 0.31 -5.16 2.33
N MET A 26 1.27 -4.39 1.82
CA MET A 26 2.46 -4.89 1.15
C MET A 26 3.65 -3.94 1.31
N GLY A 27 4.83 -4.44 0.96
CA GLY A 27 6.09 -3.71 1.09
C GLY A 27 7.25 -4.68 1.32
N LEU A 28 8.05 -4.45 2.35
CA LEU A 28 9.28 -5.20 2.64
C LEU A 28 9.17 -6.08 3.89
N TYR A 29 8.08 -5.98 4.65
CA TYR A 29 7.86 -6.82 5.81
C TYR A 29 8.07 -8.31 5.50
N GLY A 30 8.85 -8.98 6.36
CA GLY A 30 9.17 -10.41 6.21
C GLY A 30 10.20 -10.75 5.13
N SER A 31 10.65 -9.79 4.31
CA SER A 31 11.60 -10.07 3.21
C SER A 31 13.08 -10.13 3.64
N GLY A 32 13.40 -9.67 4.86
CA GLY A 32 14.78 -9.51 5.32
C GLY A 32 15.54 -8.32 4.69
N VAL A 33 14.87 -7.53 3.84
CA VAL A 33 15.39 -6.27 3.29
C VAL A 33 14.93 -5.11 4.17
N ALA A 34 15.88 -4.29 4.63
CA ALA A 34 15.54 -3.08 5.37
C ALA A 34 15.00 -1.99 4.41
N PRO A 35 14.02 -1.18 4.85
CA PRO A 35 13.59 -0.03 4.08
C PRO A 35 14.75 0.96 3.88
N PRO A 36 14.79 1.72 2.76
CA PRO A 36 15.81 2.74 2.52
C PRO A 36 15.84 3.86 3.56
N GLY A 37 14.75 4.02 4.31
CA GLY A 37 14.55 4.99 5.37
C GLY A 37 13.06 5.33 5.51
N ASP A 38 12.73 6.08 6.56
CA ASP A 38 11.40 6.64 6.77
C ASP A 38 11.20 7.90 5.90
N LEU A 39 9.94 8.20 5.61
CA LEU A 39 9.56 9.44 4.94
C LEU A 39 9.86 10.65 5.84
N PRO A 40 10.23 11.81 5.26
CA PRO A 40 10.55 13.00 6.03
C PRO A 40 9.35 13.59 6.79
N SER A 41 8.13 13.38 6.29
CA SER A 41 6.88 13.84 6.87
C SER A 41 5.70 13.00 6.39
N ASN A 42 4.63 12.95 7.19
CA ASN A 42 3.32 12.47 6.75
C ASN A 42 2.61 13.61 5.98
N GLU A 43 2.42 13.41 4.68
CA GLU A 43 1.86 14.40 3.76
C GLU A 43 0.31 14.39 3.70
N THR A 44 -0.38 13.63 4.57
CA THR A 44 -1.86 13.47 4.51
C THR A 44 -2.62 14.80 4.46
N PHE A 45 -2.14 15.79 5.21
CA PHE A 45 -2.76 17.12 5.29
C PHE A 45 -1.98 18.19 4.52
N ASP A 46 -0.99 17.80 3.73
CA ASP A 46 -0.20 18.71 2.90
C ASP A 46 -0.94 18.96 1.59
N GLY A 47 -1.75 20.02 1.56
CA GLY A 47 -2.52 20.42 0.38
C GLY A 47 -3.90 19.78 0.32
N THR A 48 -4.26 19.22 -0.83
CA THR A 48 -5.59 18.61 -1.03
C THR A 48 -5.58 17.19 -0.51
N MET A 49 -6.22 16.96 0.65
CA MET A 49 -6.42 15.63 1.20
C MET A 49 -7.30 14.78 0.27
N ILE A 50 -6.90 13.52 0.09
CA ILE A 50 -7.66 12.50 -0.65
C ILE A 50 -8.09 11.43 0.36
N SER A 51 -9.39 11.17 0.41
CA SER A 51 -9.97 10.21 1.35
C SER A 51 -9.62 8.77 0.98
N ASN A 52 -9.42 7.91 1.99
CA ASN A 52 -9.13 6.48 1.90
C ASN A 52 -10.35 5.67 1.42
N ASN A 53 -10.78 5.91 0.19
CA ASN A 53 -11.88 5.19 -0.46
C ASN A 53 -11.40 3.90 -1.11
N ARG A 54 -12.33 2.99 -1.42
CA ARG A 54 -12.01 1.72 -2.11
C ARG A 54 -11.20 2.00 -3.38
N GLY A 55 -10.13 1.24 -3.57
CA GLY A 55 -9.22 1.35 -4.72
C GLY A 55 -8.09 2.36 -4.56
N THR A 56 -8.11 3.21 -3.53
CA THR A 56 -6.99 4.10 -3.24
C THR A 56 -5.83 3.36 -2.59
N CYS A 57 -4.61 3.79 -2.88
CA CYS A 57 -3.37 3.31 -2.29
C CYS A 57 -2.82 4.36 -1.32
N ALA A 58 -2.50 3.97 -0.09
CA ALA A 58 -1.97 4.87 0.92
C ALA A 58 -0.71 4.32 1.62
N ILE A 59 0.14 5.23 2.09
CA ILE A 59 1.37 4.89 2.83
C ILE A 59 1.00 4.28 4.19
N ALA A 60 1.55 3.13 4.52
CA ALA A 60 1.36 2.49 5.81
C ALA A 60 2.40 3.00 6.81
N HIS A 61 1.96 3.22 8.05
CA HIS A 61 2.78 3.57 9.21
C HIS A 61 2.12 3.02 10.49
N PHE A 62 2.84 3.05 11.61
CA PHE A 62 2.34 2.51 12.87
C PHE A 62 1.62 3.53 13.74
N ASP A 63 2.30 4.61 14.13
CA ASP A 63 1.78 5.69 14.98
C ASP A 63 2.69 6.92 14.89
N VAL A 64 2.21 8.11 15.20
CA VAL A 64 3.00 9.35 15.22
C VAL A 64 4.12 9.22 16.28
N PRO A 65 5.40 9.50 15.95
CA PRO A 65 5.91 10.27 14.81
C PRO A 65 6.37 9.46 13.59
N ASP A 66 5.96 8.20 13.44
CA ASP A 66 6.24 7.39 12.24
C ASP A 66 5.51 8.01 11.03
N ASN A 67 6.29 8.39 10.02
CA ASN A 67 5.76 8.95 8.77
C ASN A 67 5.55 7.87 7.70
N GLY A 68 5.84 6.60 8.03
CA GLY A 68 5.86 5.50 7.09
C GLY A 68 7.13 5.45 6.26
N ASN A 69 7.24 4.42 5.43
CA ASN A 69 8.39 4.17 4.58
C ASN A 69 7.95 3.62 3.21
N THR A 70 8.33 2.39 2.90
CA THR A 70 7.98 1.66 1.69
C THR A 70 6.83 0.67 1.89
N GLU A 71 6.30 0.57 3.11
CA GLU A 71 5.05 -0.15 3.35
C GLU A 71 3.87 0.70 2.86
N PHE A 72 2.95 0.07 2.14
CA PHE A 72 1.72 0.72 1.68
C PHE A 72 0.59 -0.30 1.60
N PHE A 73 -0.64 0.20 1.46
CA PHE A 73 -1.82 -0.65 1.32
C PHE A 73 -2.77 -0.15 0.24
N ILE A 74 -3.63 -1.05 -0.24
CA ILE A 74 -4.75 -0.74 -1.12
C ILE A 74 -6.06 -0.92 -0.33
N ASN A 75 -6.91 0.11 -0.34
CA ASN A 75 -8.20 0.09 0.34
C ASN A 75 -9.19 -0.85 -0.36
N LEU A 76 -9.65 -1.90 0.34
CA LEU A 76 -10.66 -2.84 -0.18
C LEU A 76 -12.09 -2.34 -0.01
N GLN A 77 -12.30 -1.26 0.74
CA GLN A 77 -13.59 -0.64 1.00
C GLN A 77 -13.37 0.84 1.34
N ASN A 78 -14.44 1.60 1.56
CA ASN A 78 -14.31 2.99 2.02
C ASN A 78 -13.92 3.01 3.49
N ASN A 79 -12.71 3.49 3.77
CA ASN A 79 -12.08 3.51 5.08
C ASN A 79 -11.83 4.95 5.55
N SER A 80 -12.83 5.83 5.50
CA SER A 80 -12.69 7.25 5.88
C SER A 80 -12.19 7.50 7.30
N HIS A 81 -12.29 6.51 8.20
CA HIS A 81 -11.68 6.58 9.53
C HIS A 81 -10.14 6.69 9.48
N LEU A 82 -9.50 6.22 8.40
CA LEU A 82 -8.05 6.33 8.17
C LEU A 82 -7.63 7.74 7.74
N ASP A 83 -8.56 8.62 7.41
CA ASP A 83 -8.22 9.98 6.99
C ASP A 83 -7.70 10.82 8.17
N GLU A 84 -8.01 10.42 9.41
CA GLU A 84 -7.61 11.12 10.63
C GLU A 84 -6.86 10.23 11.64
N ALA A 85 -7.02 8.90 11.56
CA ALA A 85 -6.39 7.98 12.50
C ALA A 85 -4.87 8.10 12.46
N TYR A 86 -4.24 8.27 13.64
CA TYR A 86 -2.78 8.37 13.77
C TYR A 86 -2.16 9.48 12.90
N GLY A 87 -2.84 10.61 12.72
CA GLY A 87 -2.39 11.67 11.81
C GLY A 87 -2.72 11.40 10.33
N GLY A 88 -3.48 10.35 10.06
CA GLY A 88 -4.02 9.98 8.77
C GLY A 88 -3.05 9.19 7.88
N PHE A 89 -3.59 8.47 6.91
CA PHE A 89 -2.83 7.65 5.96
C PHE A 89 -2.86 8.31 4.58
N CYS A 90 -1.71 8.80 4.14
CA CYS A 90 -1.60 9.61 2.93
C CYS A 90 -1.86 8.77 1.67
N VAL A 91 -2.97 9.04 0.99
CA VAL A 91 -3.28 8.46 -0.32
C VAL A 91 -2.36 9.07 -1.38
N PHE A 92 -1.75 8.23 -2.20
CA PHE A 92 -0.81 8.67 -3.25
C PHE A 92 -1.15 8.12 -4.65
N ALA A 93 -2.07 7.15 -4.75
CA ALA A 93 -2.49 6.57 -6.01
C ALA A 93 -3.90 5.95 -5.90
N GLU A 94 -4.44 5.54 -7.04
CA GLU A 94 -5.67 4.76 -7.16
C GLU A 94 -5.46 3.65 -8.21
N VAL A 95 -6.09 2.50 -8.00
CA VAL A 95 -6.13 1.43 -9.00
C VAL A 95 -6.86 1.93 -10.25
N SER A 96 -6.27 1.70 -11.42
CA SER A 96 -6.64 2.37 -12.67
C SER A 96 -8.04 2.06 -13.20
N ASP A 97 -8.52 0.84 -12.97
CA ASP A 97 -9.73 0.33 -13.60
C ASP A 97 -10.40 -0.78 -12.77
N PRO A 98 -11.70 -1.06 -13.02
CA PRO A 98 -12.45 -2.10 -12.33
C PRO A 98 -11.83 -3.50 -12.48
N GLU A 99 -11.29 -3.85 -13.65
CA GLU A 99 -10.68 -5.15 -13.92
C GLU A 99 -9.44 -5.38 -13.04
N SER A 100 -8.63 -4.35 -12.85
CA SER A 100 -7.48 -4.37 -11.93
C SER A 100 -7.93 -4.48 -10.47
N MET A 101 -9.07 -3.89 -10.11
CA MET A 101 -9.67 -4.07 -8.78
C MET A 101 -10.16 -5.51 -8.55
N GLU A 102 -10.62 -6.23 -9.57
CA GLU A 102 -10.96 -7.65 -9.43
C GLU A 102 -9.72 -8.50 -9.10
N VAL A 103 -8.56 -8.18 -9.68
CA VAL A 103 -7.28 -8.82 -9.34
C VAL A 103 -6.92 -8.56 -7.88
N VAL A 104 -7.07 -7.31 -7.41
CA VAL A 104 -6.87 -6.93 -6.01
C VAL A 104 -7.77 -7.74 -5.07
N ASP A 105 -9.05 -7.91 -5.40
CA ASP A 105 -9.98 -8.70 -4.59
C ASP A 105 -9.64 -10.21 -4.58
N ILE A 106 -9.13 -10.76 -5.69
CA ILE A 106 -8.64 -12.15 -5.75
C ILE A 106 -7.44 -12.31 -4.81
N VAL A 107 -6.46 -11.41 -4.91
CA VAL A 107 -5.27 -11.41 -4.05
C VAL A 107 -5.64 -11.30 -2.57
N ALA A 108 -6.58 -10.40 -2.23
CA ALA A 108 -7.06 -10.24 -0.86
C ALA A 108 -7.62 -11.54 -0.28
N ARG A 109 -8.42 -12.28 -1.06
CA ARG A 109 -8.94 -13.59 -0.65
C ARG A 109 -7.82 -14.61 -0.43
N GLU A 110 -6.87 -14.68 -1.34
CA GLU A 110 -5.75 -15.61 -1.25
C GLU A 110 -4.86 -15.34 -0.02
N VAL A 111 -4.57 -14.06 0.27
CA VAL A 111 -3.81 -13.65 1.47
C VAL A 111 -4.57 -13.97 2.74
N LYS A 112 -5.88 -13.75 2.78
CA LYS A 112 -6.72 -14.09 3.94
C LYS A 112 -6.73 -15.60 4.25
N ASP A 113 -6.72 -16.42 3.20
CA ASP A 113 -6.76 -17.88 3.35
C ASP A 113 -5.39 -18.49 3.66
N LYS A 114 -4.30 -17.91 3.12
CA LYS A 114 -2.93 -18.47 3.18
C LYS A 114 -1.98 -17.73 4.13
N GLY A 115 -2.35 -16.53 4.59
CA GLY A 115 -1.51 -15.63 5.37
C GLY A 115 -0.70 -14.64 4.53
N SER A 116 -0.02 -15.10 3.48
CA SER A 116 0.79 -14.25 2.58
C SER A 116 0.83 -14.79 1.14
N VAL A 117 0.92 -13.89 0.16
CA VAL A 117 1.02 -14.23 -1.28
C VAL A 117 2.12 -13.38 -1.92
N ASP A 118 2.91 -13.99 -2.81
CA ASP A 118 3.96 -13.27 -3.54
C ASP A 118 3.38 -12.14 -4.41
N ILE A 119 4.03 -10.98 -4.41
CA ILE A 119 3.90 -9.95 -5.45
C ILE A 119 4.61 -10.50 -6.69
N ILE A 120 3.91 -11.36 -7.41
CA ILE A 120 4.36 -11.83 -8.71
C ILE A 120 4.43 -10.66 -9.68
N SER A 121 5.47 -10.65 -10.53
CA SER A 121 5.55 -9.75 -11.67
C SER A 121 4.31 -10.00 -12.56
N VAL A 122 3.33 -9.11 -12.52
CA VAL A 122 2.25 -9.13 -13.49
C VAL A 122 2.82 -8.59 -14.79
N ASN A 123 3.23 -9.49 -15.68
CA ASN A 123 3.57 -9.12 -17.05
C ASN A 123 2.28 -8.70 -17.74
N TYR A 124 2.05 -7.38 -17.81
CA TYR A 124 1.10 -6.81 -18.76
C TYR A 124 1.80 -6.78 -20.12
N GLU A 125 1.43 -7.70 -21.02
CA GLU A 125 1.63 -7.44 -22.44
C GLU A 125 0.61 -6.37 -22.84
N CYS A 126 1.10 -5.19 -23.24
CA CYS A 126 0.31 -4.13 -23.86
C CYS A 126 -0.17 -4.54 -25.25
#